data_AF-A0A7Y5BMZ5-F1
#
_entry.id   AF-A0A7Y5BMZ5-F1
#
_cell.length_a   1.000
_cell.length_b   1.000
_cell.length_c   1.000
_cell.angle_alpha   90.00
_cell.angle_beta   90.00
_cell.angle_gamma   90.00
#
_symmetry.space_group_name_H-M   'P 1'
#
loop_
_entity.id
_entity.type
_entity.pdbx_description
1 polymer ?
#
loop_
_entity_poly.entity_id
_entity_poly.type
_entity_poly.pdbx_seq_one_letter_code
_entity_poly.pdbx_strand_id
1 'polypeptide(L)'
;MRKLIVIAGIPIDDLNMDQALDRLGEFIATGRPHQIATVNADFIVRAWDDPELRHILQDADLLTADGMPLVWGARLLGVPLEGRVTGADMVPALAERAARQGWRIYFLGARPGVAARAAEILTTRHPTLQVAGVYSPPLSTIFDMEPDLLDRIRQTRPDILLVAFGNPKQEKWIHMHLQELGVPVCIGIGGTFDFIAGEVRRAPPWMQTSGLEWLYRLLQEPRRMWRRYVVDIFQFGRFFLAQWVRQAGGRKFEPLTLPEKAANGTPASAPLRLSGALTVANRENFQKQIEIALAQTPSLSLDLSGVTFMDSASLGALVALSKAARAAGGDLVLTHLQPNVRRSIELLRLDRFFNLGEAPEPHTEALGVASPAGAWKVYRMPPRLEVTNAQAIRAALESEVAASPRLIADFHQTEFLDSSGIAVMLATHRQAASKGGELRQAGLGRDLRRTLELAGMHHVFHLYENLESASQTPFSPPPTERSSP
;
A
#
# COMPACT_ATOMS: atom_id res chain seq x y z
N MET A 1 13.23 13.40 8.87
CA MET A 1 12.17 12.40 8.63
C MET A 1 11.26 12.83 7.47
N ARG A 2 10.35 11.98 6.98
CA ARG A 2 9.43 12.30 5.87
C ARG A 2 8.46 13.42 6.26
N LYS A 3 8.29 14.38 5.36
CA LYS A 3 7.29 15.46 5.46
C LYS A 3 6.04 15.00 4.74
N LEU A 4 5.02 14.58 5.49
CA LEU A 4 3.83 13.94 4.94
C LEU A 4 2.59 14.84 5.10
N ILE A 5 1.69 14.74 4.14
CA ILE A 5 0.30 15.21 4.24
C ILE A 5 -0.65 14.07 3.94
N VAL A 6 -1.63 13.83 4.81
CA VAL A 6 -2.71 12.88 4.53
C VAL A 6 -3.78 13.53 3.66
N ILE A 7 -3.98 13.02 2.45
CA ILE A 7 -5.08 13.43 1.56
C ILE A 7 -6.02 12.25 1.41
N ALA A 8 -7.24 12.40 1.92
CA ALA A 8 -8.31 11.39 1.89
C ALA A 8 -7.86 9.98 2.34
N GLY A 9 -6.99 9.92 3.35
CA GLY A 9 -6.49 8.68 3.96
C GLY A 9 -5.14 8.19 3.45
N ILE A 10 -4.59 8.84 2.41
CA ILE A 10 -3.32 8.45 1.79
C ILE A 10 -2.22 9.46 2.15
N PRO A 11 -1.08 9.03 2.70
CA PRO A 11 0.02 9.90 3.11
C PRO A 11 0.91 10.27 1.91
N ILE A 12 0.76 11.49 1.40
CA ILE A 12 1.56 12.01 0.28
C ILE A 12 2.81 12.73 0.81
N ASP A 13 3.96 12.50 0.19
CA ASP A 13 5.20 13.20 0.51
C ASP A 13 5.20 14.61 -0.07
N ASP A 14 5.49 15.58 0.80
CA ASP A 14 5.64 16.98 0.48
C ASP A 14 7.09 17.26 0.05
N LEU A 15 7.36 17.04 -1.23
CA LEU A 15 8.68 17.20 -1.84
C LEU A 15 8.60 17.62 -3.32
N ASN A 16 9.72 18.09 -3.85
CA ASN A 16 9.95 18.37 -5.26
C ASN A 16 10.72 17.23 -5.96
N MET A 17 10.93 17.33 -7.29
CA MET A 17 11.55 16.27 -8.07
C MET A 17 12.98 15.94 -7.61
N ASP A 18 13.80 16.95 -7.33
CA ASP A 18 15.19 16.73 -6.92
C ASP A 18 15.27 16.01 -5.57
N GLN A 19 14.45 16.42 -4.61
CA GLN A 19 14.31 15.75 -3.31
C GLN A 19 13.79 14.31 -3.45
N ALA A 20 12.87 14.05 -4.38
CA ALA A 20 12.42 12.69 -4.67
C ALA A 20 13.60 11.83 -5.16
N LEU A 21 14.38 12.33 -6.12
CA LEU A 21 15.54 11.62 -6.67
C LEU A 21 16.66 11.41 -5.63
N ASP A 22 16.88 12.39 -4.74
CA ASP A 22 17.80 12.25 -3.61
C ASP A 22 17.34 11.12 -2.68
N ARG A 23 16.04 11.09 -2.34
CA ARG A 23 15.45 10.03 -1.50
C ARG A 23 15.57 8.65 -2.15
N LEU A 24 15.35 8.54 -3.46
CA LEU A 24 15.57 7.28 -4.18
C LEU A 24 17.04 6.83 -4.10
N GLY A 25 17.99 7.77 -4.19
CA GLY A 25 19.41 7.49 -3.98
C GLY A 25 19.72 6.98 -2.57
N GLU A 26 19.12 7.58 -1.54
CA GLU A 26 19.22 7.10 -0.15
C GLU A 26 18.69 5.67 -0.01
N PHE A 27 17.52 5.37 -0.60
CA PHE A 27 16.94 4.02 -0.59
C PHE A 27 17.85 2.99 -1.26
N ILE A 28 18.39 3.30 -2.45
CA ILE A 28 19.36 2.45 -3.14
C ILE A 28 20.57 2.18 -2.24
N ALA A 29 21.11 3.20 -1.58
CA ALA A 29 22.27 3.07 -0.70
C ALA A 29 22.02 2.16 0.52
N THR A 30 20.77 2.04 1.00
CA THR A 30 20.45 1.12 2.11
C THR A 30 20.47 -0.36 1.71
N GLY A 31 20.36 -0.67 0.41
CA GLY A 31 20.26 -2.04 -0.11
C GLY A 31 18.99 -2.80 0.28
N ARG A 32 18.06 -2.18 1.03
CA ARG A 32 16.76 -2.77 1.36
C ARG A 32 15.73 -2.42 0.28
N PRO A 33 14.73 -3.27 0.04
CA PRO A 33 13.71 -2.99 -0.96
C PRO A 33 12.70 -1.95 -0.46
N HIS A 34 12.38 -0.98 -1.32
CA HIS A 34 11.42 0.10 -1.06
C HIS A 34 10.37 0.16 -2.17
N GLN A 35 9.13 0.40 -1.79
CA GLN A 35 8.02 0.60 -2.72
C GLN A 35 7.66 2.08 -2.88
N ILE A 36 7.63 2.53 -4.14
CA ILE A 36 7.31 3.90 -4.52
C ILE A 36 6.09 3.91 -5.43
N ALA A 37 5.16 4.85 -5.18
CA ALA A 37 4.03 5.06 -6.07
C ALA A 37 3.82 6.55 -6.40
N THR A 38 3.48 6.81 -7.65
CA THR A 38 3.17 8.15 -8.14
C THR A 38 1.66 8.37 -8.11
N VAL A 39 1.16 8.85 -6.98
CA VAL A 39 -0.26 8.85 -6.63
C VAL A 39 -0.98 9.99 -7.34
N ASN A 40 -2.09 9.67 -7.99
CA ASN A 40 -3.01 10.65 -8.57
C ASN A 40 -4.42 10.48 -7.98
N ALA A 41 -5.40 11.28 -8.41
CA ALA A 41 -6.76 11.22 -7.84
C ALA A 41 -7.45 9.85 -8.00
N ASP A 42 -7.16 9.08 -9.06
CA ASP A 42 -7.72 7.74 -9.27
C ASP A 42 -7.18 6.73 -8.25
N PHE A 43 -5.92 6.86 -7.82
CA PHE A 43 -5.38 6.06 -6.72
C PHE A 43 -6.15 6.29 -5.43
N ILE A 44 -6.41 7.56 -5.10
CA ILE A 44 -7.19 7.93 -3.91
C ILE A 44 -8.57 7.29 -3.98
N VAL A 45 -9.28 7.46 -5.10
CA VAL A 45 -10.65 6.94 -5.26
C VAL A 45 -10.67 5.41 -5.19
N ARG A 46 -9.73 4.72 -5.85
CA ARG A 46 -9.64 3.26 -5.79
C ARG A 46 -9.32 2.73 -4.40
N ALA A 47 -8.42 3.40 -3.67
CA ALA A 47 -8.06 3.01 -2.31
C ALA A 47 -9.25 3.09 -1.32
N TRP A 48 -10.29 3.86 -1.65
CA TRP A 48 -11.51 3.84 -0.83
C TRP A 48 -12.30 2.54 -0.98
N ASP A 49 -12.33 1.95 -2.17
CA ASP A 49 -13.07 0.72 -2.48
C ASP A 49 -12.21 -0.56 -2.39
N ASP A 50 -10.89 -0.41 -2.37
CA ASP A 50 -9.89 -1.48 -2.34
C ASP A 50 -9.07 -1.42 -1.03
N PRO A 51 -9.45 -2.20 0.01
CA PRO A 51 -8.76 -2.20 1.30
C PRO A 51 -7.28 -2.54 1.22
N GLU A 52 -6.91 -3.46 0.34
CA GLU A 52 -5.52 -3.87 0.12
C GLU A 52 -4.71 -2.72 -0.50
N LEU A 53 -5.20 -2.10 -1.59
CA LEU A 53 -4.52 -0.97 -2.21
C LEU A 53 -4.32 0.18 -1.20
N ARG A 54 -5.34 0.46 -0.38
CA ARG A 54 -5.22 1.48 0.68
C ARG A 54 -4.09 1.17 1.64
N HIS A 55 -4.00 -0.07 2.11
CA HIS A 55 -2.95 -0.49 3.02
C HIS A 55 -1.57 -0.35 2.35
N ILE A 56 -1.42 -0.83 1.11
CA ILE A 56 -0.18 -0.71 0.33
C ILE A 56 0.27 0.76 0.22
N LEU A 57 -0.65 1.67 -0.13
CA LEU A 57 -0.33 3.09 -0.24
C LEU A 57 -0.02 3.71 1.13
N GLN A 58 -0.78 3.35 2.16
CA GLN A 58 -0.51 3.82 3.52
C GLN A 58 0.85 3.36 4.04
N ASP A 59 1.33 2.18 3.63
CA ASP A 59 2.62 1.62 4.06
C ASP A 59 3.81 2.01 3.16
N ALA A 60 3.59 2.35 1.89
CA ALA A 60 4.65 2.67 0.91
C ALA A 60 5.74 3.66 1.40
N ASP A 61 6.97 3.44 0.94
CA ASP A 61 8.17 4.16 1.38
C ASP A 61 8.26 5.59 0.81
N LEU A 62 7.64 5.83 -0.34
CA LEU A 62 7.51 7.15 -0.95
C LEU A 62 6.26 7.24 -1.83
N LEU A 63 5.43 8.26 -1.59
CA LEU A 63 4.25 8.56 -2.39
C LEU A 63 4.33 9.97 -2.96
N THR A 64 4.51 10.09 -4.27
CA THR A 64 4.62 11.40 -4.91
C THR A 64 3.27 11.92 -5.39
N ALA A 65 3.11 13.25 -5.43
CA ALA A 65 1.92 13.90 -5.96
C ALA A 65 1.94 13.97 -7.50
N ASP A 66 1.31 12.98 -8.15
CA ASP A 66 1.15 12.89 -9.60
C ASP A 66 -0.14 13.59 -10.08
N GLY A 67 -0.12 14.92 -10.08
CA GLY A 67 -1.16 15.72 -10.72
C GLY A 67 -1.68 16.89 -9.88
N MET A 68 -2.29 17.85 -10.58
CA MET A 68 -2.78 19.08 -9.96
C MET A 68 -3.91 18.90 -8.94
N PRO A 69 -4.84 17.93 -9.05
CA PRO A 69 -5.87 17.73 -8.02
C PRO A 69 -5.29 17.51 -6.61
N LEU A 70 -4.18 16.80 -6.48
CA LEU A 70 -3.51 16.61 -5.19
C LEU A 70 -2.83 17.89 -4.71
N VAL A 71 -2.16 18.61 -5.60
CA VAL A 71 -1.52 19.91 -5.29
C VAL A 71 -2.55 20.94 -4.82
N TRP A 72 -3.68 21.05 -5.53
CA TRP A 72 -4.78 21.93 -5.14
C TRP A 72 -5.44 21.47 -3.83
N GLY A 73 -5.67 20.17 -3.67
CA GLY A 73 -6.22 19.61 -2.44
C GLY A 73 -5.35 19.92 -1.22
N ALA A 74 -4.03 19.71 -1.33
CA ALA A 74 -3.09 20.04 -0.27
C ALA A 74 -3.12 21.54 0.07
N ARG A 75 -3.13 22.43 -0.95
CA ARG A 75 -3.24 23.88 -0.75
C ARG A 75 -4.53 24.28 -0.03
N LEU A 76 -5.65 23.66 -0.39
CA LEU A 76 -6.95 23.88 0.27
C LEU A 76 -6.97 23.37 1.73
N LEU A 77 -6.19 22.34 2.04
CA LEU A 77 -5.95 21.86 3.40
C LEU A 77 -4.92 22.72 4.17
N GLY A 78 -4.43 23.81 3.58
CA GLY A 78 -3.50 24.74 4.22
C GLY A 78 -2.02 24.34 4.12
N VAL A 79 -1.68 23.33 3.31
CA VAL A 79 -0.32 22.83 3.12
C VAL A 79 0.02 22.87 1.63
N PRO A 80 0.59 23.97 1.12
CA PRO A 80 1.05 23.99 -0.26
C PRO A 80 2.22 23.01 -0.42
N LEU A 81 2.08 22.03 -1.31
CA LEU A 81 3.16 21.09 -1.62
C LEU A 81 4.34 21.80 -2.26
N GLU A 82 5.56 21.34 -1.98
CA GLU A 82 6.80 21.82 -2.57
C GLU A 82 6.84 21.62 -4.09
N GLY A 83 6.22 20.56 -4.61
CA GLY A 83 6.15 20.34 -6.05
C GLY A 83 5.12 19.31 -6.50
N ARG A 84 4.88 19.30 -7.82
CA ARG A 84 4.19 18.21 -8.52
C ARG A 84 5.26 17.26 -9.06
N VAL A 85 5.21 16.00 -8.64
CA VAL A 85 6.19 14.98 -9.02
C VAL A 85 5.46 13.82 -9.72
N THR A 86 5.46 13.85 -11.05
CA THR A 86 4.75 12.88 -11.89
C THR A 86 5.66 11.71 -12.24
N GLY A 87 5.09 10.51 -12.45
CA GLY A 87 5.86 9.36 -12.96
C GLY A 87 6.47 9.60 -14.34
N ALA A 88 5.75 10.33 -15.20
CA ALA A 88 6.19 10.67 -16.54
C ALA A 88 7.42 11.60 -16.58
N ASP A 89 7.58 12.44 -15.56
CA ASP A 89 8.76 13.30 -15.39
C ASP A 89 9.87 12.58 -14.58
N MET A 90 9.49 11.75 -13.61
CA MET A 90 10.42 11.02 -12.75
C MET A 90 11.26 10.03 -13.53
N VAL A 91 10.69 9.23 -14.43
CA VAL A 91 11.44 8.17 -15.14
C VAL A 91 12.59 8.74 -15.99
N PRO A 92 12.41 9.78 -16.83
CA PRO A 92 13.52 10.41 -17.55
C PRO A 92 14.59 11.00 -16.62
N ALA A 93 14.19 11.71 -15.55
CA ALA A 93 15.14 12.32 -14.62
C ALA A 93 15.91 11.25 -13.80
N LEU A 94 15.25 10.14 -13.47
CA LEU A 94 15.86 8.99 -12.83
C LEU A 94 16.85 8.29 -13.76
N ALA A 95 16.53 8.15 -15.05
CA ALA A 95 17.45 7.59 -16.03
C ALA A 95 18.72 8.44 -16.19
N GLU A 96 18.57 9.77 -16.23
CA GLU A 96 19.70 10.69 -16.23
C GLU A 96 20.57 10.53 -14.98
N ARG A 97 19.95 10.47 -13.79
CA ARG A 97 20.68 10.30 -12.52
C ARG A 97 21.34 8.91 -12.43
N ALA A 98 20.66 7.86 -12.87
CA ALA A 98 21.19 6.51 -12.93
C ALA A 98 22.43 6.43 -13.84
N ALA A 99 22.40 7.10 -14.99
CA ALA A 99 23.55 7.16 -15.91
C ALA A 99 24.78 7.84 -15.30
N ARG A 100 24.58 8.81 -14.39
CA ARG A 100 25.67 9.48 -13.65
C ARG A 100 26.18 8.66 -12.47
N GLN A 101 25.29 7.98 -11.75
CA GLN A 101 25.59 7.25 -10.52
C GLN A 101 25.94 5.76 -10.76
N GLY A 102 25.76 5.27 -11.99
CA GLY A 102 25.98 3.88 -12.35
C GLY A 102 24.87 2.92 -11.89
N TRP A 103 23.66 3.43 -11.59
CA TRP A 103 22.53 2.59 -11.21
C TRP A 103 21.95 1.83 -12.41
N ARG A 104 21.49 0.61 -12.16
CA ARG A 104 20.94 -0.29 -13.17
C ARG A 104 19.42 -0.31 -13.10
N ILE A 105 18.77 -0.04 -14.23
CA ILE A 105 17.31 0.05 -14.32
C ILE A 105 16.74 -1.16 -15.05
N TYR A 106 15.74 -1.81 -14.46
CA TYR A 106 14.94 -2.86 -15.10
C TYR A 106 13.57 -2.32 -15.53
N PHE A 107 13.16 -2.63 -16.76
CA PHE A 107 11.91 -2.17 -17.36
C PHE A 107 10.91 -3.32 -17.45
N LEU A 108 9.84 -3.29 -16.65
CA LEU A 108 8.85 -4.37 -16.57
C LEU A 108 7.45 -3.87 -16.97
N GLY A 109 6.79 -4.57 -17.90
CA GLY A 109 5.41 -4.31 -18.29
C GLY A 109 5.25 -3.55 -19.60
N ALA A 110 4.16 -2.77 -19.70
CA ALA A 110 3.62 -2.21 -20.94
C ALA A 110 3.30 -3.25 -22.02
N ARG A 111 2.79 -2.78 -23.18
CA ARG A 111 2.54 -3.63 -24.34
C ARG A 111 3.86 -4.15 -24.93
N PRO A 112 3.86 -5.30 -25.62
CA PRO A 112 5.06 -5.81 -26.28
C PRO A 112 5.75 -4.74 -27.14
N GLY A 113 7.06 -4.57 -26.95
CA GLY A 113 7.88 -3.58 -27.66
C GLY A 113 7.92 -2.18 -27.04
N VAL A 114 6.92 -1.77 -26.25
CA VAL A 114 6.85 -0.39 -25.70
C VAL A 114 7.94 -0.14 -24.66
N ALA A 115 8.12 -1.07 -23.71
CA ALA A 115 9.18 -0.95 -22.70
C ALA A 115 10.59 -0.98 -23.31
N ALA A 116 10.80 -1.81 -24.33
CA ALA A 116 12.07 -1.89 -25.07
C ALA A 116 12.36 -0.58 -25.79
N ARG A 117 11.35 -0.02 -26.47
CA ARG A 117 11.50 1.28 -27.14
C ARG A 117 11.80 2.42 -26.16
N ALA A 118 11.15 2.41 -24.99
CA ALA A 118 11.44 3.39 -23.94
C ALA A 118 12.89 3.27 -23.44
N ALA A 119 13.39 2.05 -23.21
CA ALA A 119 14.77 1.80 -22.81
C ALA A 119 15.78 2.26 -23.88
N GLU A 120 15.53 2.00 -25.16
CA GLU A 120 16.35 2.48 -26.28
C GLU A 120 16.44 4.01 -26.32
N ILE A 121 15.30 4.70 -26.20
CA ILE A 121 15.23 6.16 -26.23
C ILE A 121 16.02 6.76 -25.06
N LEU A 122 15.87 6.21 -23.85
CA LEU A 122 16.60 6.68 -22.68
C LEU A 122 18.12 6.40 -22.79
N THR A 123 18.51 5.24 -23.31
CA THR A 123 19.91 4.89 -23.54
C THR A 123 20.55 5.78 -24.61
N THR A 124 19.81 6.12 -25.66
CA THR A 124 20.27 7.06 -26.71
C THR A 124 20.52 8.46 -26.13
N ARG A 125 19.67 8.90 -25.19
CA ARG A 125 19.82 10.19 -24.50
C ARG A 125 20.93 10.18 -23.45
N HIS A 126 21.17 9.04 -22.82
CA HIS A 126 22.16 8.85 -21.76
C HIS A 126 23.01 7.61 -22.05
N PRO A 127 24.09 7.72 -22.85
CA PRO A 127 24.87 6.57 -23.30
C PRO A 127 25.51 5.72 -22.20
N THR A 128 25.69 6.27 -20.99
CA THR A 128 26.23 5.55 -19.82
C THR A 128 25.15 4.89 -18.96
N LEU A 129 23.87 5.00 -19.35
CA LEU A 129 22.76 4.34 -18.65
C LEU A 129 22.90 2.82 -18.74
N GLN A 130 22.80 2.15 -17.59
CA GLN A 130 22.80 0.70 -17.53
C GLN A 130 21.37 0.16 -17.49
N VAL A 131 20.96 -0.50 -18.55
CA VAL A 131 19.68 -1.23 -18.60
C VAL A 131 19.93 -2.66 -18.14
N ALA A 132 19.43 -3.01 -16.94
CA ALA A 132 19.57 -4.35 -16.36
C ALA A 132 18.80 -5.41 -17.15
N GLY A 133 17.64 -5.03 -17.68
CA GLY A 133 16.77 -5.90 -18.46
C GLY A 133 15.48 -5.21 -18.86
N VAL A 134 14.80 -5.79 -19.84
CA VAL A 134 13.50 -5.34 -20.31
C VAL A 134 12.61 -6.55 -20.49
N TYR A 135 11.40 -6.52 -19.93
CA TYR A 135 10.43 -7.59 -20.10
C TYR A 135 8.98 -7.08 -20.10
N SER A 136 8.19 -7.55 -21.06
CA SER A 136 6.75 -7.25 -21.15
C SER A 136 5.98 -8.57 -21.05
N PRO A 137 5.55 -8.99 -19.84
CA PRO A 137 4.81 -10.24 -19.68
C PRO A 137 3.45 -10.19 -20.40
N PRO A 138 2.89 -11.35 -20.79
CA PRO A 138 1.52 -11.44 -21.26
C PRO A 138 0.51 -10.87 -20.27
N LEU A 139 -0.67 -10.49 -20.76
CA LEU A 139 -1.77 -10.04 -19.90
C LEU A 139 -2.32 -11.22 -19.08
N SER A 140 -1.91 -11.30 -17.82
CA SER A 140 -2.40 -12.29 -16.84
C SER A 140 -2.82 -11.62 -15.53
N THR A 141 -3.37 -12.38 -14.58
CA THR A 141 -3.51 -11.90 -13.19
C THR A 141 -2.12 -11.85 -12.52
N ILE A 142 -2.02 -11.22 -11.35
CA ILE A 142 -0.78 -11.27 -10.55
C ILE A 142 -0.47 -12.69 -10.04
N PHE A 143 -1.48 -13.57 -9.97
CA PHE A 143 -1.36 -14.94 -9.48
C PHE A 143 -0.95 -15.94 -10.57
N ASP A 144 -1.10 -15.56 -11.85
CA ASP A 144 -0.81 -16.40 -13.02
C ASP A 144 0.39 -15.89 -13.82
N MET A 145 1.26 -15.07 -13.21
CA MET A 145 2.52 -14.67 -13.84
C MET A 145 3.50 -15.84 -13.93
N GLU A 146 4.42 -15.75 -14.89
CA GLU A 146 5.46 -16.76 -15.10
C GLU A 146 6.27 -17.00 -13.80
N PRO A 147 6.40 -18.27 -13.35
CA PRO A 147 7.09 -18.58 -12.10
C PRO A 147 8.55 -18.13 -12.04
N ASP A 148 9.23 -18.05 -13.19
CA ASP A 148 10.65 -17.68 -13.28
C ASP A 148 10.88 -16.18 -13.48
N LEU A 149 9.81 -15.37 -13.56
CA LEU A 149 9.91 -13.91 -13.75
C LEU A 149 10.77 -13.25 -12.67
N LEU A 150 10.55 -13.62 -11.40
CA LEU A 150 11.26 -13.03 -10.27
C LEU A 150 12.75 -13.38 -10.32
N ASP A 151 13.09 -14.63 -10.64
CA ASP A 151 14.47 -15.08 -10.77
C ASP A 151 15.18 -14.39 -11.94
N ARG A 152 14.52 -14.22 -13.09
CA ARG A 152 15.05 -13.45 -14.23
C ARG A 152 15.40 -12.01 -13.82
N ILE A 153 14.53 -11.34 -13.08
CA ILE A 153 14.79 -9.98 -12.58
C ILE A 153 15.99 -9.99 -11.61
N ARG A 154 15.97 -10.87 -10.61
CA ARG A 154 17.01 -10.96 -9.57
C ARG A 154 18.41 -11.25 -10.13
N GLN A 155 18.50 -12.09 -11.16
CA GLN A 155 19.78 -12.42 -11.81
C GLN A 155 20.44 -11.21 -12.46
N THR A 156 19.66 -10.23 -12.94
CA THR A 156 20.19 -8.97 -13.48
C THR A 156 20.60 -7.96 -12.40
N ARG A 157 20.22 -8.22 -11.14
CA ARG A 157 20.50 -7.42 -9.94
C ARG A 157 20.20 -5.93 -10.13
N PRO A 158 19.01 -5.50 -10.56
CA PRO A 158 18.77 -4.08 -10.78
C PRO A 158 18.79 -3.30 -9.46
N ASP A 159 19.13 -2.02 -9.53
CA ASP A 159 19.02 -1.09 -8.41
C ASP A 159 17.61 -0.47 -8.38
N ILE A 160 17.00 -0.33 -9.58
CA ILE A 160 15.67 0.24 -9.80
C ILE A 160 14.85 -0.71 -10.68
N LEU A 161 13.65 -1.05 -10.23
CA LEU A 161 12.64 -1.77 -11.01
C LEU A 161 11.46 -0.85 -11.33
N LEU A 162 11.23 -0.60 -12.61
CA LEU A 162 10.09 0.18 -13.11
C LEU A 162 8.98 -0.77 -13.58
N VAL A 163 7.79 -0.68 -12.98
CA VAL A 163 6.66 -1.58 -13.26
C VAL A 163 5.50 -0.82 -13.89
N ALA A 164 5.14 -1.21 -15.11
CA ALA A 164 4.08 -0.63 -15.94
C ALA A 164 2.93 -1.62 -16.19
N PHE A 165 2.33 -2.15 -15.10
CA PHE A 165 1.13 -3.01 -15.19
C PHE A 165 -0.19 -2.26 -15.04
N GLY A 166 -0.12 -0.98 -14.67
CA GLY A 166 -1.30 -0.15 -14.39
C GLY A 166 -1.80 -0.30 -12.95
N ASN A 167 -2.42 0.75 -12.45
CA ASN A 167 -3.02 0.82 -11.12
C ASN A 167 -4.37 0.07 -11.08
N PRO A 168 -4.66 -0.78 -10.09
CA PRO A 168 -3.86 -1.10 -8.89
C PRO A 168 -2.93 -2.32 -9.01
N LYS A 169 -2.88 -2.96 -10.18
CA LYS A 169 -2.17 -4.22 -10.39
C LYS A 169 -0.67 -4.11 -10.08
N GLN A 170 -0.03 -3.02 -10.50
CA GLN A 170 1.40 -2.81 -10.29
C GLN A 170 1.73 -2.61 -8.80
N GLU A 171 0.90 -1.89 -8.04
CA GLU A 171 1.10 -1.66 -6.61
C GLU A 171 0.98 -2.96 -5.82
N LYS A 172 -0.03 -3.78 -6.12
CA LYS A 172 -0.24 -5.10 -5.51
C LYS A 172 0.87 -6.08 -5.86
N TRP A 173 1.27 -6.12 -7.13
CA TRP A 173 2.36 -7.00 -7.57
C TRP A 173 3.70 -6.62 -6.93
N ILE A 174 4.04 -5.33 -6.88
CA ILE A 174 5.25 -4.86 -6.20
C ILE A 174 5.17 -5.25 -4.72
N HIS A 175 4.07 -4.97 -4.02
CA HIS A 175 3.94 -5.26 -2.60
C HIS A 175 4.11 -6.75 -2.29
N MET A 176 3.44 -7.60 -3.06
CA MET A 176 3.46 -9.06 -2.91
C MET A 176 4.88 -9.63 -3.07
N HIS A 177 5.69 -9.09 -3.98
CA HIS A 177 7.01 -9.62 -4.31
C HIS A 177 8.19 -8.76 -3.84
N LEU A 178 7.94 -7.68 -3.08
CA LEU A 178 8.94 -6.67 -2.74
C LEU A 178 10.18 -7.28 -2.06
N GLN A 179 9.93 -8.09 -1.02
CA GLN A 179 10.99 -8.72 -0.24
C GLN A 179 11.69 -9.84 -1.02
N GLU A 180 10.96 -10.61 -1.81
CA GLU A 180 11.49 -11.70 -2.63
C GLU A 180 12.39 -11.20 -3.76
N LEU A 181 11.98 -10.11 -4.42
CA LEU A 181 12.76 -9.43 -5.46
C LEU A 181 14.05 -8.84 -4.89
N GLY A 182 14.00 -8.24 -3.70
CA GLY A 182 15.15 -7.58 -3.07
C GLY A 182 15.73 -6.41 -3.87
N VAL A 183 14.97 -5.87 -4.83
CA VAL A 183 15.38 -4.70 -5.62
C VAL A 183 15.24 -3.45 -4.75
N PRO A 184 16.29 -2.62 -4.59
CA PRO A 184 16.25 -1.51 -3.64
C PRO A 184 15.11 -0.51 -3.85
N VAL A 185 14.76 -0.23 -5.10
CA VAL A 185 13.70 0.72 -5.47
C VAL A 185 12.76 0.09 -6.49
N CYS A 186 11.49 -0.09 -6.13
CA CYS A 186 10.43 -0.58 -7.01
C CYS A 186 9.37 0.50 -7.21
N ILE A 187 9.15 0.94 -8.45
CA ILE A 187 8.26 2.07 -8.78
C ILE A 187 7.13 1.61 -9.70
N GLY A 188 5.88 1.82 -9.26
CA GLY A 188 4.71 1.74 -10.13
C GLY A 188 4.62 2.99 -11.00
N ILE A 189 4.80 2.86 -12.32
CA ILE A 189 4.90 4.00 -13.25
C ILE A 189 3.72 4.14 -14.21
N GLY A 190 2.75 3.22 -14.16
CA GLY A 190 1.57 3.25 -15.03
C GLY A 190 1.94 3.29 -16.52
N GLY A 191 1.31 4.19 -17.28
CA GLY A 191 1.54 4.36 -18.73
C GLY A 191 2.78 5.19 -19.09
N THR A 192 3.76 5.34 -18.20
CA THR A 192 4.95 6.18 -18.45
C THR A 192 5.76 5.71 -19.65
N PHE A 193 5.89 4.40 -19.87
CA PHE A 193 6.60 3.88 -21.03
C PHE A 193 5.93 4.28 -22.35
N ASP A 194 4.59 4.29 -22.44
CA ASP A 194 3.88 4.74 -23.64
C ASP A 194 4.18 6.22 -23.97
N PHE A 195 4.34 7.09 -22.97
CA PHE A 195 4.74 8.49 -23.18
C PHE A 195 6.18 8.61 -23.68
N ILE A 196 7.10 7.83 -23.14
CA ILE A 196 8.52 7.87 -23.54
C ILE A 196 8.70 7.28 -24.95
N ALA A 197 8.02 6.18 -25.24
CA ALA A 197 8.04 5.53 -26.55
C ALA A 197 7.36 6.37 -27.65
N GLY A 198 6.56 7.37 -27.28
CA GLY A 198 5.85 8.25 -28.21
C GLY A 198 4.50 7.70 -28.69
N GLU A 199 4.02 6.62 -28.09
CA GLU A 199 2.72 6.00 -28.36
C GLU A 199 1.56 6.93 -27.97
N VAL A 200 1.74 7.71 -26.90
CA VAL A 200 0.77 8.72 -26.43
C VAL A 200 1.44 10.08 -26.36
N ARG A 201 0.78 11.11 -26.89
CA ARG A 201 1.29 12.48 -26.83
C ARG A 201 1.02 13.09 -25.46
N ARG A 202 2.04 13.70 -24.83
CA ARG A 202 1.85 14.52 -23.62
C ARG A 202 1.21 15.85 -23.95
N ALA A 203 0.53 16.44 -22.97
CA ALA A 203 -0.02 17.78 -23.10
C ALA A 203 1.11 18.81 -23.29
N PRO A 204 0.88 19.91 -24.03
CA PRO A 204 1.85 21.01 -24.12
C PRO A 204 2.26 21.54 -22.73
N PRO A 205 3.50 22.03 -22.54
CA PRO A 205 4.00 22.46 -21.22
C PRO A 205 3.10 23.46 -20.49
N TRP A 206 2.51 24.42 -21.22
CA TRP A 206 1.59 25.40 -20.64
C TRP A 206 0.32 24.73 -20.07
N MET A 207 -0.21 23.68 -20.71
CA MET A 207 -1.36 22.94 -20.20
C MET A 207 -0.99 22.10 -18.97
N GLN A 208 0.25 21.58 -18.93
CA GLN A 208 0.73 20.82 -17.78
C GLN A 208 0.86 21.71 -16.54
N THR A 209 1.44 22.91 -16.69
CA THR A 209 1.62 23.87 -15.58
C THR A 209 0.30 24.53 -15.16
N SER A 210 -0.64 24.76 -16.08
CA SER A 210 -1.99 25.25 -15.76
C SER A 210 -2.92 24.17 -15.19
N GLY A 211 -2.50 22.90 -15.15
CA GLY A 211 -3.33 21.80 -14.67
C GLY A 211 -4.44 21.37 -15.62
N LEU A 212 -4.33 21.67 -16.91
CA LEU A 212 -5.25 21.26 -17.98
C LEU A 212 -4.84 19.96 -18.68
N GLU A 213 -3.78 19.29 -18.19
CA GLU A 213 -3.34 18.00 -18.73
C GLU A 213 -4.47 16.96 -18.73
N TRP A 214 -5.36 17.01 -17.74
CA TRP A 214 -6.51 16.11 -17.68
C TRP A 214 -7.47 16.29 -18.87
N LEU A 215 -7.71 17.55 -19.28
CA LEU A 215 -8.58 17.90 -20.40
C LEU A 215 -7.96 17.42 -21.72
N TYR A 216 -6.65 17.61 -21.87
CA TYR A 216 -5.93 17.11 -23.03
C TYR A 216 -6.00 15.59 -23.15
N ARG A 217 -5.90 14.85 -22.03
CA ARG A 217 -6.08 13.40 -22.02
C ARG A 217 -7.51 12.96 -22.30
N LEU A 218 -8.50 13.69 -21.78
CA LEU A 218 -9.92 13.43 -22.09
C LEU A 218 -10.20 13.57 -23.58
N LEU A 219 -9.58 14.54 -24.26
CA LEU A 219 -9.72 14.72 -25.70
C LEU A 219 -9.04 13.61 -26.51
N GLN A 220 -7.90 13.07 -26.05
CA GLN A 220 -7.22 11.97 -26.73
C GLN A 220 -7.92 10.61 -26.54
N GLU A 221 -8.46 10.35 -25.35
CA GLU A 221 -9.06 9.05 -25.03
C GLU A 221 -10.43 9.22 -24.33
N PRO A 222 -11.41 9.83 -25.01
CA PRO A 222 -12.66 10.24 -24.39
C PRO A 222 -13.39 9.08 -23.74
N ARG A 223 -13.50 7.93 -24.43
CA ARG A 223 -14.18 6.71 -23.95
C ARG A 223 -13.56 6.11 -22.68
N ARG A 224 -12.23 6.19 -22.54
CA ARG A 224 -11.51 5.65 -21.38
C ARG A 224 -11.54 6.61 -20.20
N MET A 225 -11.36 7.90 -20.48
CA MET A 225 -11.08 8.92 -19.47
C MET A 225 -12.33 9.60 -18.90
N TRP A 226 -13.47 9.62 -19.62
CA TRP A 226 -14.68 10.30 -19.14
C TRP A 226 -15.23 9.70 -17.84
N ARG A 227 -15.31 8.36 -17.75
CA ARG A 227 -15.78 7.68 -16.53
C ARG A 227 -14.86 8.01 -15.36
N ARG A 228 -13.55 7.92 -15.60
CA ARG A 228 -12.50 8.24 -14.64
C ARG A 228 -12.68 9.67 -14.13
N TYR A 229 -12.75 10.67 -15.00
CA TYR A 229 -12.86 12.05 -14.53
C TYR A 229 -14.18 12.38 -13.85
N VAL A 230 -15.31 11.97 -14.42
CA VAL A 230 -16.61 12.28 -13.81
C VAL A 230 -16.72 11.60 -12.46
N VAL A 231 -16.53 10.28 -12.40
CA VAL A 231 -16.66 9.52 -11.15
C VAL A 231 -15.58 9.93 -10.15
N ASP A 232 -14.31 9.96 -10.56
CA ASP A 232 -13.23 10.21 -9.61
C ASP A 232 -13.26 11.64 -9.07
N ILE A 233 -13.59 12.65 -9.89
CA ILE A 233 -13.70 14.04 -9.40
C ILE A 233 -14.84 14.18 -8.40
N PHE A 234 -16.01 13.56 -8.66
CA PHE A 234 -17.12 13.61 -7.72
C PHE A 234 -16.80 12.86 -6.42
N GLN A 235 -16.22 11.67 -6.51
CA GLN A 235 -15.86 10.88 -5.32
C GLN A 235 -14.74 11.54 -4.52
N PHE A 236 -13.65 11.92 -5.18
CA PHE A 236 -12.55 12.67 -4.58
C PHE A 236 -13.06 13.97 -3.95
N GLY A 237 -13.88 14.74 -4.67
CA GLY A 237 -14.47 15.98 -4.17
C GLY A 237 -15.32 15.79 -2.93
N ARG A 238 -16.14 14.72 -2.87
CA ARG A 238 -16.94 14.38 -1.69
C ARG A 238 -16.07 14.03 -0.49
N PHE A 239 -15.07 13.17 -0.67
CA PHE A 239 -14.15 12.77 0.40
C PHE A 239 -13.31 13.96 0.88
N PHE A 240 -12.78 14.73 -0.07
CA PHE A 240 -12.00 15.91 0.19
C PHE A 240 -12.82 16.98 0.94
N LEU A 241 -14.07 17.22 0.54
CA LEU A 241 -14.94 18.17 1.22
C LEU A 241 -15.22 17.73 2.67
N ALA A 242 -15.50 16.45 2.91
CA ALA A 242 -15.69 15.93 4.26
C ALA A 242 -14.44 16.11 5.14
N GLN A 243 -13.26 15.87 4.59
CA GLN A 243 -11.98 16.12 5.26
C GLN A 243 -11.79 17.61 5.54
N TRP A 244 -11.99 18.46 4.53
CA TRP A 244 -11.79 19.90 4.61
C TRP A 244 -12.73 20.56 5.61
N VAL A 245 -14.04 20.26 5.59
CA VAL A 245 -15.02 20.82 6.53
C VAL A 245 -14.62 20.55 7.98
N ARG A 246 -14.09 19.36 8.27
CA ARG A 246 -13.65 19.00 9.63
C ARG A 246 -12.35 19.68 10.03
N GLN A 247 -11.47 19.97 9.07
CA GLN A 247 -10.16 20.54 9.34
C GLN A 247 -10.11 22.07 9.21
N ALA A 248 -11.11 22.69 8.57
CA ALA A 248 -11.21 24.14 8.41
C ALA A 248 -11.38 24.90 9.75
N GLY A 249 -11.73 24.20 10.85
CA GLY A 249 -11.91 24.76 12.18
C GLY A 249 -10.64 24.96 13.02
N GLY A 250 -9.47 24.50 12.55
CA GLY A 250 -8.22 24.45 13.33
C GLY A 250 -7.67 25.79 13.86
N ARG A 251 -8.17 26.92 13.35
CA ARG A 251 -7.67 28.29 13.67
C ARG A 251 -8.03 28.80 15.06
N LYS A 252 -8.83 28.07 15.85
CA LYS A 252 -9.34 28.51 17.17
C LYS A 252 -8.77 27.74 18.36
N PHE A 253 -7.85 26.80 18.15
CA PHE A 253 -7.38 25.93 19.22
C PHE A 253 -6.04 26.37 19.79
N GLU A 254 -5.83 26.09 21.08
CA GLU A 254 -4.56 26.38 21.75
C GLU A 254 -3.41 25.53 21.18
N PRO A 255 -2.18 26.08 21.09
CA PRO A 255 -1.03 25.35 20.58
C PRO A 255 -0.74 24.08 21.38
N LEU A 256 -0.24 23.05 20.70
CA LEU A 256 0.25 21.83 21.35
C LEU A 256 1.26 22.16 22.47
N THR A 257 0.97 21.68 23.66
CA THR A 257 1.92 21.59 24.76
C THR A 257 2.46 20.17 24.80
N LEU A 258 3.78 20.06 24.66
CA LEU A 258 4.51 18.83 24.91
C LEU A 258 5.02 18.88 26.34
N PRO A 259 4.98 17.77 27.11
CA PRO A 259 5.56 17.77 28.43
C PRO A 259 7.06 18.10 28.31
N GLU A 260 7.52 19.13 29.03
CA GLU A 260 8.89 19.67 28.99
C GLU A 260 10.00 18.66 29.34
N LYS A 261 9.65 17.45 29.77
CA LYS A 261 10.59 16.41 30.18
C LYS A 261 10.07 15.00 29.89
N ALA A 262 10.65 14.35 28.89
CA ALA A 262 11.11 12.96 29.03
C ALA A 262 12.49 12.94 29.72
N ALA A 263 12.72 13.85 30.67
CA ALA A 263 14.00 14.01 31.36
C ALA A 263 13.88 13.49 32.80
N ASN A 264 14.57 12.37 33.01
CA ASN A 264 14.92 11.76 34.29
C ASN A 264 13.74 11.31 35.17
N GLY A 265 13.23 10.11 34.89
CA GLY A 265 12.41 9.35 35.85
C GLY A 265 11.12 8.75 35.30
N THR A 266 10.72 9.08 34.07
CA THR A 266 9.58 8.41 33.43
C THR A 266 10.00 6.99 33.04
N PRO A 267 9.32 5.93 33.50
CA PRO A 267 9.63 4.58 33.04
C PRO A 267 9.46 4.52 31.52
N ALA A 268 10.34 3.77 30.85
CA ALA A 268 10.36 3.59 29.39
C ALA A 268 9.02 3.14 28.77
N SER A 269 8.04 2.77 29.60
CA SER A 269 6.70 2.30 29.24
C SER A 269 5.57 3.32 29.47
N ALA A 270 5.82 4.49 30.05
CA ALA A 270 4.75 5.45 30.33
C ALA A 270 4.27 6.16 29.05
N PRO A 271 2.96 6.31 28.83
CA PRO A 271 2.45 6.99 27.64
C PRO A 271 2.84 8.47 27.65
N LEU A 272 3.33 8.96 26.52
CA LEU A 272 3.63 10.37 26.31
C LEU A 272 2.31 11.13 26.08
N ARG A 273 1.90 11.92 27.05
CA ARG A 273 0.66 12.68 26.99
C ARG A 273 0.80 13.94 26.14
N LEU A 274 -0.09 14.10 25.18
CA LEU A 274 -0.18 15.24 24.28
C LEU A 274 -1.43 16.06 24.60
N SER A 275 -1.28 17.39 24.63
CA SER A 275 -2.37 18.33 24.93
C SER A 275 -2.39 19.52 23.98
N GLY A 276 -3.57 19.97 23.56
CA GLY A 276 -3.76 21.09 22.64
C GLY A 276 -4.01 20.66 21.19
N ALA A 277 -3.86 21.58 20.25
CA ALA A 277 -4.02 21.29 18.82
C ALA A 277 -2.68 21.00 18.14
N LEU A 278 -2.62 19.86 17.47
CA LEU A 278 -1.54 19.52 16.55
C LEU A 278 -1.90 20.08 15.17
N THR A 279 -1.06 20.98 14.67
CA THR A 279 -1.28 21.70 13.42
C THR A 279 0.00 21.77 12.59
N VAL A 280 -0.11 22.20 11.33
CA VAL A 280 1.03 22.52 10.46
C VAL A 280 2.08 23.40 11.16
N ALA A 281 1.64 24.33 12.02
CA ALA A 281 2.53 25.29 12.68
C ALA A 281 3.45 24.65 13.74
N ASN A 282 3.03 23.56 14.39
CA ASN A 282 3.80 22.92 15.46
C ASN A 282 4.22 21.48 15.13
N ARG A 283 3.88 20.96 13.94
CA ARG A 283 4.22 19.60 13.49
C ARG A 283 5.71 19.28 13.54
N GLU A 284 6.59 20.24 13.18
CA GLU A 284 8.03 19.97 13.10
C GLU A 284 8.65 19.82 14.48
N ASN A 285 8.22 20.65 15.44
CA ASN A 285 8.66 20.52 16.83
C ASN A 285 8.15 19.22 17.44
N PHE A 286 6.87 18.89 17.21
CA PHE A 286 6.29 17.62 17.61
C PHE A 286 7.08 16.43 17.07
N GLN A 287 7.32 16.39 15.76
CA GLN A 287 8.01 15.29 15.11
C GLN A 287 9.43 15.09 15.67
N LYS A 288 10.21 16.18 15.83
CA LYS A 288 11.56 16.11 16.42
C LYS A 288 11.57 15.56 17.84
N GLN A 289 10.57 15.92 18.67
CA GLN A 289 10.51 15.43 20.04
C GLN A 289 10.16 13.95 20.12
N ILE A 290 9.21 13.49 19.30
CA ILE A 290 8.88 12.06 19.25
C ILE A 290 10.03 11.24 18.65
N GLU A 291 10.76 11.80 17.68
CA GLU A 291 11.98 11.18 17.13
C GLU A 291 13.01 10.87 18.22
N ILE A 292 13.28 11.84 19.10
CA ILE A 292 14.20 11.65 20.22
C ILE A 292 13.71 10.53 21.16
N ALA A 293 12.40 10.45 21.40
CA ALA A 293 11.81 9.38 22.21
C ALA A 293 11.91 8.00 21.52
N LEU A 294 11.60 7.91 20.23
CA LEU A 294 11.69 6.66 19.46
C LEU A 294 13.12 6.13 19.36
N ALA A 295 14.12 7.02 19.36
CA ALA A 295 15.53 6.63 19.40
C ALA A 295 15.95 5.97 20.73
N GLN A 296 15.21 6.22 21.81
CA GLN A 296 15.44 5.61 23.12
C GLN A 296 14.64 4.31 23.28
N THR A 297 13.39 4.31 22.80
CA THR A 297 12.45 3.20 22.90
C THR A 297 11.69 3.06 21.58
N PRO A 298 11.92 1.99 20.78
CA PRO A 298 11.28 1.86 19.47
C PRO A 298 9.76 1.65 19.58
N SER A 299 9.26 1.22 20.74
CA SER A 299 7.83 1.12 21.04
C SER A 299 7.39 2.26 21.95
N LEU A 300 6.44 3.07 21.48
CA LEU A 300 5.96 4.26 22.17
C LEU A 300 4.43 4.28 22.21
N SER A 301 3.87 4.71 23.35
CA SER A 301 2.44 5.00 23.48
C SER A 301 2.23 6.52 23.56
N LEU A 302 1.33 7.05 22.75
CA LEU A 302 0.91 8.46 22.79
C LEU A 302 -0.50 8.56 23.38
N ASP A 303 -0.64 9.28 24.49
CA ASP A 303 -1.93 9.59 25.07
C ASP A 303 -2.47 10.88 24.45
N LEU A 304 -3.58 10.73 23.70
CA LEU A 304 -4.23 11.82 22.95
C LEU A 304 -5.45 12.40 23.70
N SER A 305 -5.58 12.15 25.01
CA SER A 305 -6.71 12.64 25.83
C SER A 305 -6.79 14.16 25.87
N GLY A 306 -5.66 14.86 25.75
CA GLY A 306 -5.59 16.31 25.70
C GLY A 306 -5.62 16.89 24.29
N VAL A 307 -5.58 16.06 23.25
CA VAL A 307 -5.50 16.53 21.86
C VAL A 307 -6.89 16.90 21.36
N THR A 308 -7.08 18.18 21.09
CA THR A 308 -8.39 18.74 20.71
C THR A 308 -8.56 18.93 19.22
N PHE A 309 -7.49 18.86 18.43
CA PHE A 309 -7.56 19.01 16.97
C PHE A 309 -6.31 18.44 16.30
N MET A 310 -6.50 17.90 15.10
CA MET A 310 -5.43 17.45 14.21
C MET A 310 -5.76 17.79 12.76
N ASP A 311 -4.83 18.42 12.05
CA ASP A 311 -4.92 18.61 10.60
C ASP A 311 -4.21 17.50 9.79
N SER A 312 -4.25 17.65 8.48
CA SER A 312 -3.75 16.66 7.51
C SER A 312 -2.23 16.47 7.57
N ALA A 313 -1.49 17.54 7.89
CA ALA A 313 -0.04 17.45 8.08
C ALA A 313 0.31 16.76 9.41
N SER A 314 -0.49 17.02 10.44
CA SER A 314 -0.33 16.44 11.77
C SER A 314 -0.62 14.94 11.78
N LEU A 315 -1.66 14.52 11.07
CA LEU A 315 -1.90 13.10 10.79
C LEU A 315 -0.77 12.49 9.96
N GLY A 316 -0.22 13.24 9.00
CA GLY A 316 0.97 12.85 8.24
C GLY A 316 2.19 12.62 9.15
N ALA A 317 2.40 13.48 10.14
CA ALA A 317 3.47 13.31 11.13
C ALA A 317 3.27 12.02 11.95
N LEU A 318 2.06 11.71 12.41
CA LEU A 318 1.78 10.44 13.10
C LEU A 318 2.03 9.22 12.19
N VAL A 319 1.65 9.28 10.92
CA VAL A 319 1.94 8.22 9.95
C VAL A 319 3.45 8.03 9.79
N ALA A 320 4.22 9.12 9.64
CA ALA A 320 5.67 9.07 9.52
C ALA A 320 6.32 8.45 10.77
N LEU A 321 5.86 8.83 11.96
CA LEU A 321 6.35 8.32 13.24
C LEU A 321 6.02 6.84 13.44
N SER A 322 4.78 6.40 13.11
CA SER A 322 4.39 5.00 13.17
C SER A 322 5.25 4.13 12.24
N LYS A 323 5.52 4.60 11.01
CA LYS A 323 6.45 3.91 10.09
C LYS A 323 7.87 3.85 10.64
N ALA A 324 8.36 4.94 11.22
CA ALA A 324 9.70 4.99 11.81
C ALA A 324 9.83 4.02 13.00
N ALA A 325 8.83 3.95 13.88
CA ALA A 325 8.77 3.01 14.99
C ALA A 325 8.83 1.54 14.50
N ARG A 326 8.01 1.20 13.49
CA ARG A 326 8.00 -0.14 12.86
C ARG A 326 9.33 -0.48 12.21
N ALA A 327 9.94 0.46 11.50
CA ALA A 327 11.26 0.26 10.89
C ALA A 327 12.37 0.03 11.93
N ALA A 328 12.20 0.54 13.16
CA ALA A 328 13.09 0.28 14.30
C ALA A 328 12.73 -1.00 15.09
N GLY A 329 11.77 -1.79 14.62
CA GLY A 329 11.32 -3.03 15.27
C GLY A 329 10.38 -2.83 16.45
N GLY A 330 9.85 -1.62 16.64
CA GLY A 330 8.83 -1.32 17.64
C GLY A 330 7.52 -0.87 17.00
N ASP A 331 6.73 -0.09 17.73
CA ASP A 331 5.41 0.33 17.28
C ASP A 331 4.94 1.63 17.96
N LEU A 332 3.97 2.30 17.34
CA LEU A 332 3.35 3.51 17.88
C LEU A 332 1.88 3.23 18.19
N VAL A 333 1.55 3.21 19.49
CA VAL A 333 0.18 3.01 19.97
C VAL A 333 -0.46 4.36 20.30
N LEU A 334 -1.68 4.59 19.82
CA LEU A 334 -2.46 5.79 20.14
C LEU A 334 -3.55 5.45 21.16
N THR A 335 -3.48 6.06 22.33
CA THR A 335 -4.39 5.84 23.46
C THR A 335 -5.28 7.06 23.72
N HIS A 336 -6.43 6.84 24.37
CA HIS A 336 -7.33 7.89 24.86
C HIS A 336 -7.74 8.97 23.84
N LEU A 337 -8.00 8.57 22.59
CA LEU A 337 -8.39 9.51 21.53
C LEU A 337 -9.68 10.27 21.88
N GLN A 338 -9.64 11.60 21.85
CA GLN A 338 -10.87 12.40 21.92
C GLN A 338 -11.81 12.07 20.75
N PRO A 339 -13.15 12.17 20.93
CA PRO A 339 -14.13 11.76 19.91
C PRO A 339 -13.96 12.42 18.55
N ASN A 340 -13.51 13.67 18.50
CA ASN A 340 -13.27 14.40 17.26
C ASN A 340 -12.01 13.93 16.52
N VAL A 341 -10.92 13.64 17.25
CA VAL A 341 -9.69 13.05 16.70
C VAL A 341 -9.97 11.66 16.16
N ARG A 342 -10.68 10.83 16.95
CA ARG A 342 -11.13 9.49 16.54
C ARG A 342 -11.94 9.55 15.24
N ARG A 343 -12.96 10.41 15.16
CA ARG A 343 -13.77 10.57 13.94
C ARG A 343 -12.95 11.01 12.72
N SER A 344 -11.91 11.82 12.90
CA SER A 344 -11.03 12.23 11.80
C SER A 344 -10.17 11.06 11.30
N ILE A 345 -9.63 10.25 12.21
CA ILE A 345 -8.88 9.03 11.88
C ILE A 345 -9.79 8.02 11.16
N GLU A 346 -10.99 7.76 11.68
CA GLU A 346 -11.97 6.85 11.08
C GLU A 346 -12.48 7.33 9.71
N LEU A 347 -12.71 8.65 9.56
CA LEU A 347 -13.08 9.26 8.29
C LEU A 347 -12.00 9.02 7.23
N LEU A 348 -10.73 9.10 7.62
CA LEU A 348 -9.60 8.92 6.73
C LEU A 348 -9.14 7.46 6.63
N ARG A 349 -9.88 6.52 7.24
CA ARG A 349 -9.54 5.09 7.25
C ARG A 349 -8.12 4.81 7.76
N LEU A 350 -7.65 5.64 8.69
CA LEU A 350 -6.38 5.47 9.38
C LEU A 350 -6.52 4.64 10.66
N ASP A 351 -7.75 4.30 11.05
CA ASP A 351 -8.06 3.42 12.20
C ASP A 351 -7.55 1.99 11.99
N ARG A 352 -7.33 1.58 10.74
CA ARG A 352 -6.71 0.30 10.38
C ARG A 352 -5.21 0.38 10.17
N PHE A 353 -4.69 1.60 10.03
CA PHE A 353 -3.26 1.85 9.91
C PHE A 353 -2.62 1.99 11.29
N PHE A 354 -3.24 2.75 12.20
CA PHE A 354 -2.73 2.96 13.55
C PHE A 354 -3.16 1.84 14.50
N ASN A 355 -2.30 1.52 15.46
CA ASN A 355 -2.67 0.68 16.58
C ASN A 355 -3.40 1.54 17.62
N LEU A 356 -4.73 1.40 17.67
CA LEU A 356 -5.61 2.15 18.55
C LEU A 356 -6.04 1.28 19.73
N GLY A 357 -5.89 1.75 20.96
CA GLY A 357 -6.37 1.03 22.16
C GLY A 357 -5.32 0.92 23.25
N GLU A 358 -5.56 0.01 24.21
CA GLU A 358 -4.57 -0.38 25.22
C GLU A 358 -3.48 -1.26 24.56
N ALA A 359 -2.27 -1.28 25.10
CA ALA A 359 -1.19 -2.13 24.61
C ALA A 359 -1.70 -3.59 24.46
N PRO A 360 -1.35 -4.32 23.39
CA PRO A 360 -1.99 -5.59 23.09
C PRO A 360 -1.86 -6.56 24.27
N GLU A 361 -3.00 -6.99 24.81
CA GLU A 361 -3.06 -8.16 25.68
C GLU A 361 -2.62 -9.38 24.85
N PRO A 362 -1.78 -10.27 25.40
CA PRO A 362 -1.44 -11.52 24.73
C PRO A 362 -2.70 -12.39 24.66
N HIS A 363 -3.43 -12.30 23.55
CA HIS A 363 -4.50 -13.23 23.24
C HIS A 363 -3.89 -14.63 23.17
N THR A 364 -4.08 -15.37 24.26
CA THR A 364 -3.55 -16.72 24.48
C THR A 364 -4.52 -17.75 23.90
N GLU A 365 -5.01 -17.52 22.68
CA GLU A 365 -5.62 -18.57 21.86
C GLU A 365 -4.61 -18.88 20.77
N ALA A 366 -4.12 -20.12 20.74
CA ALA A 366 -3.08 -20.53 19.79
C ALA A 366 -3.59 -20.37 18.33
N LEU A 367 -3.16 -19.30 17.67
CA LEU A 367 -3.39 -19.06 16.25
C LEU A 367 -2.82 -20.21 15.42
N GLY A 368 -3.54 -20.64 14.39
CA GLY A 368 -3.13 -21.75 13.53
C GLY A 368 -3.34 -23.15 14.10
N VAL A 369 -4.09 -23.32 15.20
CA VAL A 369 -4.47 -24.66 15.68
C VAL A 369 -5.67 -25.18 14.90
N ALA A 370 -5.48 -26.37 14.33
CA ALA A 370 -6.50 -27.03 13.56
C ALA A 370 -7.36 -27.96 14.44
N SER A 371 -8.68 -27.76 14.45
CA SER A 371 -9.62 -28.53 15.27
C SER A 371 -10.58 -29.37 14.40
N PRO A 372 -10.98 -30.58 14.83
CA PRO A 372 -11.94 -31.39 14.08
C PRO A 372 -13.35 -30.80 14.15
N ALA A 373 -14.07 -30.80 13.02
CA ALA A 373 -15.47 -30.42 12.90
C ALA A 373 -16.18 -31.38 11.93
N GLY A 374 -16.65 -32.52 12.45
CA GLY A 374 -17.22 -33.59 11.62
C GLY A 374 -16.17 -34.17 10.66
N ALA A 375 -16.45 -34.14 9.35
CA ALA A 375 -15.53 -34.59 8.30
C ALA A 375 -14.49 -33.53 7.87
N TRP A 376 -14.50 -32.36 8.52
CA TRP A 376 -13.65 -31.22 8.21
C TRP A 376 -12.64 -30.99 9.31
N LYS A 377 -11.47 -30.49 8.91
CA LYS A 377 -10.51 -29.89 9.82
C LYS A 377 -10.64 -28.36 9.72
N VAL A 378 -10.72 -27.65 10.83
CA VAL A 378 -10.90 -26.19 10.87
C VAL A 378 -9.58 -25.56 11.26
N TYR A 379 -8.98 -24.74 10.40
CA TYR A 379 -7.78 -23.97 10.68
C TYR A 379 -8.14 -22.51 10.95
N ARG A 380 -7.78 -22.00 12.13
CA ARG A 380 -8.03 -20.60 12.48
C ARG A 380 -6.98 -19.68 11.85
N MET A 381 -7.45 -18.78 10.98
CA MET A 381 -6.58 -17.82 10.30
C MET A 381 -6.11 -16.72 11.26
N PRO A 382 -4.91 -16.17 11.05
CA PRO A 382 -4.40 -15.07 11.87
C PRO A 382 -5.23 -13.78 11.68
N PRO A 383 -5.11 -12.79 12.59
CA PRO A 383 -5.77 -11.49 12.45
C PRO A 383 -5.41 -10.75 11.16
N ARG A 384 -4.21 -10.98 10.64
CA ARG A 384 -3.74 -10.43 9.36
C ARG A 384 -3.11 -11.57 8.58
N LEU A 385 -3.49 -11.73 7.31
CA LEU A 385 -2.81 -12.62 6.37
C LEU A 385 -2.19 -11.77 5.26
N GLU A 386 -0.89 -11.56 5.35
CA GLU A 386 -0.16 -10.59 4.53
C GLU A 386 1.25 -11.08 4.19
N VAL A 387 1.97 -10.34 3.33
CA VAL A 387 3.31 -10.72 2.85
C VAL A 387 4.30 -11.14 3.96
N THR A 388 4.22 -10.54 5.15
CA THR A 388 5.15 -10.78 6.27
C THR A 388 4.99 -12.14 6.93
N ASN A 389 3.78 -12.72 6.90
CA ASN A 389 3.48 -14.01 7.54
C ASN A 389 2.98 -15.09 6.55
N ALA A 390 2.77 -14.73 5.28
CA ALA A 390 2.26 -15.62 4.24
C ALA A 390 3.03 -16.95 4.13
N GLN A 391 4.37 -16.91 4.17
CA GLN A 391 5.19 -18.13 4.05
C GLN A 391 4.98 -19.09 5.23
N ALA A 392 4.94 -18.58 6.46
CA ALA A 392 4.72 -19.39 7.65
C ALA A 392 3.32 -20.03 7.65
N ILE A 393 2.30 -19.24 7.31
CA ILE A 393 0.92 -19.73 7.21
C ILE A 393 0.77 -20.75 6.08
N ARG A 394 1.45 -20.54 4.95
CA ARG A 394 1.48 -21.52 3.85
C ARG A 394 2.03 -22.86 4.31
N ALA A 395 3.19 -22.89 4.96
CA ALA A 395 3.79 -24.12 5.46
C ALA A 395 2.88 -24.84 6.46
N ALA A 396 2.20 -24.09 7.33
CA ALA A 396 1.21 -24.64 8.25
C ALA A 396 0.03 -25.28 7.49
N LEU A 397 -0.60 -24.54 6.57
CA LEU A 397 -1.72 -25.04 5.77
C LEU A 397 -1.34 -26.26 4.89
N GLU A 398 -0.13 -26.30 4.34
CA GLU A 398 0.37 -27.44 3.57
C GLU A 398 0.47 -28.72 4.41
N SER A 399 0.94 -28.60 5.66
CA SER A 399 0.97 -29.71 6.63
C SER A 399 -0.45 -30.18 6.98
N GLU A 400 -1.37 -29.23 7.14
CA GLU A 400 -2.77 -29.51 7.46
C GLU A 400 -3.50 -30.25 6.33
N VAL A 401 -3.32 -29.80 5.08
CA VAL A 401 -3.85 -30.45 3.87
C VAL A 401 -3.21 -31.83 3.64
N ALA A 402 -1.97 -32.04 4.10
CA ALA A 402 -1.36 -33.35 4.09
C ALA A 402 -2.01 -34.34 5.05
N ALA A 403 -2.47 -33.88 6.22
CA ALA A 403 -3.18 -34.71 7.19
C ALA A 403 -4.66 -34.92 6.84
N SER A 404 -5.35 -33.90 6.33
CA SER A 404 -6.74 -33.95 5.91
C SER A 404 -6.95 -33.09 4.66
N PRO A 405 -7.38 -33.66 3.52
CA PRO A 405 -7.60 -32.88 2.30
C PRO A 405 -8.87 -32.00 2.39
N ARG A 406 -9.68 -32.13 3.46
CA ARG A 406 -10.87 -31.32 3.72
C ARG A 406 -10.59 -30.32 4.83
N LEU A 407 -10.47 -29.05 4.45
CA LEU A 407 -10.08 -27.97 5.35
C LEU A 407 -11.08 -26.80 5.27
N ILE A 408 -11.42 -26.23 6.43
CA ILE A 408 -12.14 -24.96 6.56
C ILE A 408 -11.15 -23.94 7.13
N ALA A 409 -10.88 -22.87 6.39
CA ALA A 409 -10.16 -21.71 6.90
C ALA A 409 -11.15 -20.75 7.58
N ASP A 410 -10.99 -20.55 8.88
CA ASP A 410 -11.81 -19.66 9.71
C ASP A 410 -11.22 -18.24 9.74
N PHE A 411 -11.91 -17.30 9.09
CA PHE A 411 -11.53 -15.88 9.00
C PHE A 411 -12.26 -14.99 10.01
N HIS A 412 -13.00 -15.54 10.98
CA HIS A 412 -13.82 -14.73 11.90
C HIS A 412 -13.02 -13.65 12.65
N GLN A 413 -11.75 -13.92 12.97
CA GLN A 413 -10.84 -12.98 13.63
C GLN A 413 -9.89 -12.27 12.66
N THR A 414 -9.95 -12.57 11.35
CA THR A 414 -9.08 -11.97 10.35
C THR A 414 -9.65 -10.63 9.87
N GLU A 415 -8.88 -9.58 10.07
CA GLU A 415 -9.23 -8.20 9.72
C GLU A 415 -8.59 -7.74 8.42
N PHE A 416 -7.48 -8.37 8.00
CA PHE A 416 -6.75 -7.99 6.80
C PHE A 416 -6.28 -9.19 5.97
N LEU A 417 -6.40 -9.05 4.66
CA LEU A 417 -5.99 -10.01 3.65
C LEU A 417 -5.43 -9.25 2.44
N ASP A 418 -4.22 -9.58 2.00
CA ASP A 418 -3.60 -9.05 0.78
C ASP A 418 -3.47 -10.12 -0.32
N SER A 419 -2.88 -9.75 -1.46
CA SER A 419 -2.60 -10.65 -2.58
C SER A 419 -1.67 -11.81 -2.19
N SER A 420 -0.71 -11.59 -1.29
CA SER A 420 0.17 -12.65 -0.78
C SER A 420 -0.63 -13.71 -0.04
N GLY A 421 -1.55 -13.29 0.84
CA GLY A 421 -2.47 -14.15 1.55
C GLY A 421 -3.45 -14.88 0.63
N ILE A 422 -3.98 -14.19 -0.38
CA ILE A 422 -4.81 -14.81 -1.42
C ILE A 422 -4.03 -15.90 -2.16
N ALA A 423 -2.76 -15.66 -2.50
CA ALA A 423 -1.92 -16.65 -3.17
C ALA A 423 -1.70 -17.89 -2.30
N VAL A 424 -1.51 -17.72 -0.98
CA VAL A 424 -1.45 -18.84 -0.02
C VAL A 424 -2.75 -19.65 -0.04
N MET A 425 -3.91 -18.98 0.00
CA MET A 425 -5.21 -19.63 -0.05
C MET A 425 -5.43 -20.36 -1.37
N LEU A 426 -5.01 -19.78 -2.49
CA LEU A 426 -5.12 -20.38 -3.81
C LEU A 426 -4.23 -21.62 -3.95
N ALA A 427 -2.99 -21.57 -3.45
CA ALA A 427 -2.08 -22.71 -3.42
C ALA A 427 -2.65 -23.85 -2.56
N THR A 428 -3.17 -23.51 -1.37
CA THR A 428 -3.80 -24.46 -0.44
C THR A 428 -5.03 -25.11 -1.09
N HIS A 429 -5.87 -24.32 -1.78
CA HIS A 429 -7.04 -24.82 -2.50
C HIS A 429 -6.65 -25.81 -3.61
N ARG A 430 -5.65 -25.47 -4.44
CA ARG A 430 -5.14 -26.35 -5.51
C ARG A 430 -4.58 -27.66 -4.93
N GLN A 431 -3.87 -27.60 -3.80
CA GLN A 431 -3.32 -28.78 -3.13
C GLN A 431 -4.40 -29.67 -2.51
N ALA A 432 -5.44 -29.09 -1.89
CA ALA A 432 -6.57 -29.84 -1.38
C ALA A 432 -7.33 -30.55 -2.50
N ALA A 433 -7.57 -29.83 -3.61
CA ALA A 433 -8.25 -30.37 -4.79
C ALA A 433 -7.46 -31.53 -5.43
N SER A 434 -6.14 -31.44 -5.56
CA SER A 434 -5.31 -32.53 -6.13
C SER A 434 -5.31 -33.81 -5.28
N LYS A 435 -5.71 -33.70 -4.01
CA LYS A 435 -5.92 -34.84 -3.09
C LYS A 435 -7.38 -35.27 -2.97
N GLY A 436 -8.26 -34.78 -3.84
CA GLY A 436 -9.69 -35.10 -3.83
C GLY A 436 -10.47 -34.48 -2.67
N GLY A 437 -9.94 -33.42 -2.06
CA GLY A 437 -10.61 -32.66 -1.02
C GLY A 437 -10.98 -31.25 -1.46
N GLU A 438 -11.16 -30.35 -0.49
CA GLU A 438 -11.68 -29.01 -0.69
C GLU A 438 -11.18 -28.08 0.41
N LEU A 439 -10.94 -26.82 0.04
CA LEU A 439 -10.69 -25.72 0.98
C LEU A 439 -11.89 -24.78 0.97
N ARG A 440 -12.54 -24.63 2.14
CA ARG A 440 -13.64 -23.70 2.39
C ARG A 440 -13.18 -22.48 3.18
N GLN A 441 -13.84 -21.35 2.99
CA GLN A 441 -13.55 -20.11 3.72
C GLN A 441 -14.80 -19.68 4.49
N ALA A 442 -14.70 -19.57 5.81
CA ALA A 442 -15.81 -19.21 6.69
C ALA A 442 -15.52 -17.90 7.43
N GLY A 443 -16.55 -17.12 7.77
CA GLY A 443 -16.40 -15.96 8.65
C GLY A 443 -15.73 -14.74 8.01
N LEU A 444 -15.76 -14.61 6.68
CA LEU A 444 -15.17 -13.48 5.97
C LEU A 444 -15.93 -12.18 6.25
N GLY A 445 -15.25 -11.25 6.94
CA GLY A 445 -15.69 -9.86 7.11
C GLY A 445 -15.81 -9.11 5.77
N ARG A 446 -16.44 -7.93 5.81
CA ARG A 446 -16.75 -7.13 4.60
C ARG A 446 -15.51 -6.78 3.76
N ASP A 447 -14.44 -6.32 4.41
CA ASP A 447 -13.24 -5.88 3.72
C ASP A 447 -12.51 -7.06 3.05
N LEU A 448 -12.41 -8.20 3.73
CA LEU A 448 -11.84 -9.43 3.15
C LEU A 448 -12.63 -9.91 1.94
N ARG A 449 -13.97 -9.92 2.05
CA ARG A 449 -14.87 -10.29 0.95
C ARG A 449 -14.65 -9.35 -0.24
N ARG A 450 -14.55 -8.05 0.02
CA ARG A 450 -14.27 -7.04 -1.01
C ARG A 450 -12.91 -7.25 -1.68
N THR A 451 -11.86 -7.55 -0.93
CA THR A 451 -10.54 -7.87 -1.50
C THR A 451 -10.62 -9.10 -2.41
N LEU A 452 -11.30 -10.18 -1.99
CA LEU A 452 -11.51 -11.38 -2.82
C LEU A 452 -12.35 -11.10 -4.07
N GLU A 453 -13.36 -10.25 -3.99
CA GLU A 453 -14.16 -9.80 -5.13
C GLU A 453 -13.31 -9.07 -6.17
N LEU A 454 -12.52 -8.08 -5.72
CA LEU A 454 -11.65 -7.28 -6.57
C LEU A 454 -10.53 -8.12 -7.21
N ALA A 455 -10.06 -9.15 -6.50
CA ALA A 455 -9.10 -10.13 -7.02
C ALA A 455 -9.75 -11.18 -7.95
N GLY A 456 -11.08 -11.20 -8.09
CA GLY A 456 -11.81 -12.22 -8.86
C GLY A 456 -11.83 -13.61 -8.22
N MET A 457 -11.37 -13.74 -6.97
CA MET A 457 -11.18 -15.02 -6.28
C MET A 457 -12.44 -15.57 -5.62
N HIS A 458 -13.48 -14.74 -5.47
CA HIS A 458 -14.79 -15.16 -4.96
C HIS A 458 -15.49 -16.21 -5.84
N HIS A 459 -15.07 -16.38 -7.10
CA HIS A 459 -15.55 -17.45 -7.99
C HIS A 459 -14.73 -18.75 -7.87
N VAL A 460 -13.53 -18.68 -7.29
CA VAL A 460 -12.63 -19.82 -7.12
C VAL A 460 -12.86 -20.47 -5.76
N PHE A 461 -13.14 -19.66 -4.74
CA PHE A 461 -13.28 -20.07 -3.35
C PHE A 461 -14.73 -20.36 -2.98
N HIS A 462 -14.94 -21.35 -2.10
CA HIS A 462 -16.25 -21.68 -1.55
C HIS A 462 -16.45 -20.91 -0.24
N LEU A 463 -17.22 -19.83 -0.33
CA LEU A 463 -17.40 -18.86 0.75
C LEU A 463 -18.64 -19.18 1.58
N TYR A 464 -18.48 -19.23 2.89
CA TYR A 464 -19.54 -19.47 3.87
C TYR A 464 -19.64 -18.30 4.84
N GLU A 465 -20.83 -18.09 5.41
CA GLU A 465 -21.04 -17.03 6.40
C GLU A 465 -20.36 -17.35 7.72
N ASN A 466 -20.39 -18.62 8.14
CA ASN A 466 -19.89 -19.08 9.42
C ASN A 466 -19.38 -20.53 9.36
N LEU A 467 -18.73 -20.99 10.43
CA LEU A 467 -18.19 -22.35 10.52
C LEU A 467 -19.27 -23.44 10.44
N GLU A 468 -20.45 -23.17 10.99
CA GLU A 468 -21.55 -24.12 11.00
C GLU A 468 -21.99 -24.45 9.57
N SER A 469 -22.36 -23.43 8.79
CA SER A 469 -22.73 -23.57 7.38
C SER A 469 -21.61 -24.21 6.54
N ALA A 470 -20.35 -23.86 6.81
CA ALA A 470 -19.20 -24.45 6.13
C ALA A 470 -19.00 -25.94 6.45
N SER A 471 -19.28 -26.39 7.67
CA SER A 471 -19.08 -27.78 8.09
C SER A 471 -20.25 -28.70 7.71
N GLN A 472 -21.47 -28.18 7.73
CA GLN A 472 -22.70 -28.95 7.46
C GLN A 472 -23.00 -29.11 5.96
N THR A 473 -22.50 -28.19 5.11
CA THR A 473 -22.74 -28.30 3.66
C THR A 473 -22.07 -29.57 3.12
N PRO A 474 -22.78 -30.45 2.37
CA PRO A 474 -22.18 -31.66 1.83
C PRO A 474 -20.98 -31.36 0.94
N PHE A 475 -19.98 -32.24 0.97
CA PHE A 475 -18.88 -32.22 0.01
C PHE A 475 -19.37 -32.83 -1.31
N SER A 476 -19.31 -32.08 -2.40
CA SER A 476 -19.54 -32.58 -3.75
C SER A 476 -18.20 -32.57 -4.50
N PRO A 477 -17.58 -33.73 -4.76
CA PRO A 477 -16.35 -33.76 -5.53
C PRO A 477 -16.59 -33.18 -6.94
N PRO A 478 -15.61 -32.46 -7.53
CA PRO A 478 -15.71 -32.04 -8.92
C PRO A 478 -15.94 -33.27 -9.80
N PRO A 479 -16.75 -33.16 -10.87
CA PRO A 479 -16.98 -34.28 -11.77
C PRO A 479 -15.63 -34.78 -12.30
N THR A 480 -15.29 -36.04 -12.01
CA THR A 480 -14.13 -36.69 -12.59
C THR A 480 -14.25 -36.61 -14.11
N GLU A 481 -13.28 -35.98 -14.78
CA GLU A 481 -13.15 -36.10 -16.22
C GLU A 481 -13.21 -37.59 -16.56
N ARG A 482 -14.28 -38.00 -17.24
CA ARG A 482 -14.42 -39.36 -17.72
C ARG A 482 -13.23 -39.58 -18.65
N SER A 483 -12.36 -40.50 -18.27
CA SER A 483 -11.48 -41.20 -19.21
C SER A 483 -12.35 -41.65 -20.37
N SER A 484 -12.24 -40.97 -21.51
CA SER A 484 -12.86 -41.45 -22.74
C SER A 484 -12.17 -42.75 -23.13
N PRO A 485 -12.93 -43.80 -23.48
CA PRO A 485 -12.39 -45.11 -23.82
C PRO A 485 -11.51 -45.10 -25.08
#